data_AF-R7RYK7-F1
#
_entry.id   AF-R7RYK7-F1
#
_cell.length_a   1.000
_cell.length_b   1.000
_cell.length_c   1.000
_cell.angle_alpha   90.00
_cell.angle_beta   90.00
_cell.angle_gamma   90.00
#
_symmetry.space_group_name_H-M   'P 1'
#
loop_
_entity.id
_entity.type
_entity.pdbx_description
1 polymer ?
#
loop_
_entity_poly.entity_id
_entity_poly.type
_entity_poly.pdbx_seq_one_letter_code
_entity_poly.pdbx_strand_id
1 'polypeptide(L)'
;CVGTNSTGDPNQQQYVCGDYRLGPLHLPTKLPVSSLVHSYAPFSGLCPGAFLAQWTFPSNGSYRYPPVDGFQVTTDNEPIEGRVKLTEGTKVDRFGSEYGTFLSPKGAPYVERALPPQNLDTSSSAPEYPNGYHVYEVVKAFDVVQGPIAPWFGQPGGGSQYVPFRILLKCSA
;
A
#
# COMPACT_ATOMS: atom_id res chain seq x y z
N CYS A 1 -1.39 -22.15 6.96
CA CYS A 1 -0.24 -21.81 6.11
C CYS A 1 -0.03 -22.76 4.93
N VAL A 2 -0.99 -23.65 4.60
CA VAL A 2 -0.90 -24.44 3.36
C VAL A 2 -0.98 -23.49 2.15
N GLY A 3 -0.12 -23.71 1.15
CA GLY A 3 -0.06 -22.88 -0.07
C GLY A 3 0.78 -21.60 0.06
N THR A 4 1.59 -21.46 1.11
CA THR A 4 2.53 -20.33 1.28
C THR A 4 3.98 -20.81 1.24
N ASN A 5 4.93 -19.90 1.04
CA ASN A 5 6.37 -20.21 1.09
C ASN A 5 6.87 -20.27 2.54
N SER A 6 6.23 -21.08 3.39
CA SER A 6 6.66 -21.28 4.78
C SER A 6 7.96 -22.10 4.79
N THR A 7 9.11 -21.44 4.81
CA THR A 7 10.43 -22.09 4.70
C THR A 7 11.01 -22.56 6.04
N GLY A 8 10.41 -22.17 7.17
CA GLY A 8 11.00 -22.40 8.50
C GLY A 8 12.24 -21.54 8.79
N ASP A 9 12.58 -20.62 7.89
CA ASP A 9 13.66 -19.64 8.09
C ASP A 9 13.35 -18.74 9.29
N PRO A 10 14.22 -18.69 10.32
CA PRO A 10 14.07 -17.80 11.45
C PRO A 10 13.89 -16.33 11.07
N ASN A 11 14.51 -15.88 9.97
CA ASN A 11 14.41 -14.50 9.50
C ASN A 11 13.05 -14.16 8.88
N GLN A 12 12.24 -15.17 8.55
CA GLN A 12 10.91 -14.99 8.01
C GLN A 12 9.80 -15.13 9.05
N GLN A 13 10.13 -15.48 10.30
CA GLN A 13 9.15 -15.64 11.39
C GLN A 13 8.42 -14.34 11.74
N GLN A 14 8.96 -13.19 11.34
CA GLN A 14 8.30 -11.89 11.46
C GLN A 14 7.11 -11.71 10.52
N TYR A 15 6.89 -12.62 9.56
CA TYR A 15 5.79 -12.55 8.59
C TYR A 15 4.72 -13.61 8.87
N VAL A 16 3.47 -13.32 8.49
CA VAL A 16 2.40 -14.31 8.58
C VAL A 16 2.79 -15.55 7.78
N CYS A 17 2.70 -16.73 8.40
CA CYS A 17 3.08 -18.00 7.78
C CYS A 17 4.53 -18.07 7.26
N GLY A 18 5.43 -17.21 7.74
CA GLY A 18 6.80 -17.18 7.27
C GLY A 18 6.97 -16.72 5.82
N ASP A 19 5.99 -16.02 5.24
CA ASP A 19 6.01 -15.58 3.84
C ASP A 19 5.86 -14.06 3.77
N TYR A 20 6.91 -13.36 3.37
CA TYR A 20 6.98 -11.89 3.35
C TYR A 20 5.81 -11.25 2.58
N ARG A 21 5.29 -11.94 1.56
CA ARG A 21 4.16 -11.41 0.78
C ARG A 21 2.95 -11.16 1.68
N LEU A 22 2.76 -11.99 2.71
CA LEU A 22 1.63 -11.91 3.64
C LEU A 22 1.77 -10.82 4.71
N GLY A 23 2.85 -10.03 4.68
CA GLY A 23 3.06 -8.91 5.58
C GLY A 23 3.46 -9.34 7.00
N PRO A 24 3.57 -8.38 7.93
CA PRO A 24 4.08 -8.65 9.26
C PRO A 24 3.11 -9.53 10.06
N LEU A 25 3.66 -10.39 10.91
CA LEU A 25 2.91 -11.30 11.78
C LEU A 25 1.94 -10.56 12.71
N HIS A 26 2.34 -9.35 13.14
CA HIS A 26 1.56 -8.47 14.00
C HIS A 26 1.37 -7.13 13.31
N LEU A 27 0.11 -6.65 13.28
CA LEU A 27 -0.19 -5.33 12.76
C LEU A 27 0.40 -4.23 13.68
N PRO A 28 0.72 -3.05 13.12
CA PRO A 28 1.22 -1.93 13.89
C PRO A 28 0.26 -1.50 15.01
N THR A 29 0.77 -1.41 16.24
CA THR A 29 -0.04 -1.03 17.43
C THR A 29 0.24 0.38 17.94
N LYS A 30 1.28 1.04 17.42
CA LYS A 30 1.66 2.40 17.80
C LYS A 30 1.09 3.44 16.83
N LEU A 31 0.73 4.60 17.38
CA LEU A 31 0.32 5.75 16.59
C LEU A 31 1.50 6.29 15.75
N PRO A 32 1.22 6.90 14.57
CA PRO A 32 -0.10 7.06 13.97
C PRO A 32 -0.59 5.81 13.23
N VAL A 33 0.29 4.86 12.89
CA VAL A 33 -0.05 3.76 11.97
C VAL A 33 -1.16 2.86 12.50
N SER A 34 -1.23 2.65 13.82
CA SER A 34 -2.29 1.83 14.43
C SER A 34 -3.71 2.33 14.16
N SER A 35 -3.92 3.64 14.02
CA SER A 35 -5.24 4.16 13.64
C SER A 35 -5.53 3.93 12.15
N LEU A 36 -4.50 3.94 11.31
CA LEU A 36 -4.64 3.72 9.86
C LEU A 36 -4.99 2.27 9.52
N VAL A 37 -4.52 1.30 10.33
CA VAL A 37 -4.81 -0.13 10.15
C VAL A 37 -5.94 -0.64 11.04
N HIS A 38 -6.65 0.23 11.78
CA HIS A 38 -7.65 -0.20 12.76
C HIS A 38 -8.78 -1.06 12.17
N SER A 39 -9.23 -0.73 10.96
CA SER A 39 -10.27 -1.47 10.22
C SER A 39 -9.70 -2.52 9.25
N TYR A 40 -8.38 -2.69 9.21
CA TYR A 40 -7.74 -3.61 8.27
C TYR A 40 -7.89 -5.06 8.76
N ALA A 41 -8.66 -5.85 8.00
CA ALA A 41 -8.71 -7.30 8.14
C ALA A 41 -7.79 -7.91 7.07
N PRO A 42 -6.59 -8.41 7.45
CA PRO A 42 -5.70 -9.06 6.49
C PRO A 42 -6.42 -10.21 5.78
N PHE A 43 -6.23 -10.28 4.47
CA PHE A 43 -6.76 -11.34 3.58
C PHE A 43 -8.28 -11.39 3.42
N SER A 44 -9.03 -10.49 4.07
CA SER A 44 -10.49 -10.33 3.90
C SER A 44 -11.29 -11.64 4.00
N GLY A 45 -10.95 -12.46 4.99
CA GLY A 45 -11.62 -13.73 5.26
C GLY A 45 -11.06 -14.94 4.51
N LEU A 46 -10.07 -14.76 3.64
CA LEU A 46 -9.38 -15.85 2.96
C LEU A 46 -8.27 -16.45 3.84
N CYS A 47 -8.05 -17.75 3.69
CA CYS A 47 -6.83 -18.39 4.19
C CYS A 47 -5.59 -17.84 3.45
N PRO A 48 -4.40 -17.74 4.08
CA PRO A 48 -3.24 -17.10 3.47
C PRO A 48 -2.81 -17.66 2.11
N GLY A 49 -2.81 -18.98 1.93
CA GLY A 49 -2.48 -19.60 0.64
C GLY A 49 -3.52 -19.30 -0.46
N ALA A 50 -4.81 -19.22 -0.09
CA ALA A 50 -5.87 -18.85 -1.03
C ALA A 50 -5.76 -17.38 -1.43
N PHE A 51 -5.41 -16.51 -0.49
CA PHE A 51 -5.11 -15.10 -0.78
C PHE A 51 -3.97 -14.97 -1.79
N LEU A 52 -2.84 -15.67 -1.59
CA LEU A 52 -1.72 -15.62 -2.55
C LEU A 52 -2.11 -16.19 -3.91
N ALA A 53 -2.87 -17.30 -3.96
CA ALA A 53 -3.36 -17.86 -5.22
C ALA A 53 -4.24 -16.87 -6.00
N GLN A 54 -5.07 -16.09 -5.27
CA GLN A 54 -5.95 -15.08 -5.86
C GLN A 54 -5.24 -13.79 -6.26
N TRP A 55 -4.12 -13.44 -5.63
CA TRP A 55 -3.52 -12.11 -5.82
C TRP A 55 -2.09 -12.12 -6.35
N THR A 56 -1.47 -13.28 -6.58
CA THR A 56 -0.10 -13.37 -7.11
C THR A 56 -0.02 -14.14 -8.43
N PHE A 57 0.96 -13.86 -9.26
CA PHE A 57 1.22 -14.66 -10.47
C PHE A 57 1.83 -16.02 -10.08
N PRO A 58 1.31 -17.15 -10.57
CA PRO A 58 1.88 -18.46 -10.27
C PRO A 58 3.33 -18.63 -10.76
N SER A 59 3.73 -17.88 -11.80
CA SER A 59 5.04 -18.00 -12.44
C SER A 59 6.20 -17.47 -11.61
N ASN A 60 5.98 -16.40 -10.84
CA ASN A 60 7.04 -15.71 -10.09
C ASN A 60 6.62 -15.27 -8.68
N GLY A 61 5.37 -15.50 -8.29
CA GLY A 61 4.84 -15.16 -6.98
C GLY A 61 4.65 -13.66 -6.71
N SER A 62 4.83 -12.79 -7.72
CA SER A 62 4.63 -11.35 -7.55
C SER A 62 3.16 -10.98 -7.51
N TYR A 63 2.81 -9.91 -6.79
CA TYR A 63 1.44 -9.42 -6.74
C TYR A 63 0.92 -8.99 -8.12
N ARG A 64 -0.31 -9.38 -8.42
CA ARG A 64 -1.10 -8.92 -9.57
C ARG A 64 -1.76 -7.61 -9.19
N TYR A 65 -1.20 -6.48 -9.61
CA TYR A 65 -1.76 -5.15 -9.37
C TYR A 65 -2.95 -4.87 -10.29
N PRO A 66 -3.87 -3.97 -9.89
CA PRO A 66 -5.01 -3.59 -10.72
C PRO A 66 -4.54 -2.91 -12.02
N PRO A 67 -5.35 -2.96 -13.10
CA PRO A 67 -5.08 -2.19 -14.32
C PRO A 67 -5.19 -0.67 -14.05
N VAL A 68 -4.81 0.14 -15.04
CA VAL A 68 -4.97 1.62 -15.05
C VAL A 68 -4.50 2.28 -13.75
N ASP A 69 -3.32 1.88 -13.29
CA ASP A 69 -2.69 2.41 -12.06
C ASP A 69 -3.59 2.30 -10.80
N GLY A 70 -4.57 1.40 -10.81
CA GLY A 70 -5.49 1.19 -9.70
C GLY A 70 -6.56 2.27 -9.51
N PHE A 71 -6.79 3.11 -10.51
CA PHE A 71 -7.96 4.00 -10.48
C PHE A 71 -9.26 3.20 -10.65
N GLN A 72 -10.34 3.65 -10.00
CA GLN A 72 -11.67 3.18 -10.36
C GLN A 72 -11.97 3.55 -11.81
N VAL A 73 -12.75 2.71 -12.48
CA VAL A 73 -13.16 2.92 -13.86
C VAL A 73 -14.66 3.19 -13.96
N THR A 74 -15.03 3.93 -15.00
CA THR A 74 -16.43 4.11 -15.41
C THR A 74 -17.01 2.82 -15.99
N THR A 75 -18.30 2.82 -16.33
CA THR A 75 -18.95 1.70 -17.04
C THR A 75 -18.35 1.42 -18.40
N ASP A 76 -17.65 2.38 -18.99
CA ASP A 76 -16.98 2.27 -20.29
C ASP A 76 -15.50 1.87 -20.16
N ASN A 77 -15.06 1.44 -18.97
CA ASN A 77 -13.67 1.07 -18.63
C ASN A 77 -12.64 2.22 -18.70
N GLU A 78 -13.09 3.47 -18.70
CA GLU A 78 -12.20 4.63 -18.61
C GLU A 78 -11.85 4.96 -17.15
N PRO A 79 -10.58 5.28 -16.83
CA PRO A 79 -10.18 5.64 -15.47
C PRO A 79 -10.85 6.93 -15.01
N ILE A 80 -11.33 6.92 -13.77
CA ILE A 80 -11.84 8.10 -13.08
C ILE A 80 -10.64 8.82 -12.48
N GLU A 81 -10.08 9.77 -13.23
CA GLU A 81 -8.90 10.52 -12.81
C GLU A 81 -8.92 11.96 -13.33
N GLY A 82 -8.12 12.82 -12.72
CA GLY A 82 -7.99 14.22 -13.12
C GLY A 82 -6.64 14.79 -12.70
N ARG A 83 -6.16 15.79 -13.45
CA ARG A 83 -4.94 16.51 -13.10
C ARG A 83 -5.23 17.51 -11.99
N VAL A 84 -4.46 17.43 -10.91
CA VAL A 84 -4.56 18.31 -9.76
C VAL A 84 -3.16 18.82 -9.40
N LYS A 85 -3.09 20.05 -8.89
CA LYS A 85 -1.85 20.61 -8.36
C LYS A 85 -1.82 20.44 -6.85
N LEU A 86 -0.87 19.68 -6.33
CA LEU A 86 -0.61 19.67 -4.89
C LEU A 86 0.14 20.96 -4.54
N THR A 87 -0.40 21.75 -3.63
CA THR A 87 0.18 23.04 -3.22
C THR A 87 1.15 22.85 -2.05
N GLU A 88 2.03 23.83 -1.88
CA GLU A 88 2.94 23.87 -0.73
C GLU A 88 2.18 23.74 0.60
N GLY A 89 2.75 23.00 1.55
CA GLY A 89 2.14 22.68 2.84
C GLY A 89 1.15 21.50 2.82
N THR A 90 0.76 20.98 1.64
CA THR A 90 -0.09 19.79 1.55
C THR A 90 0.63 18.58 2.16
N LYS A 91 -0.05 17.84 3.05
CA LYS A 91 0.50 16.63 3.67
C LYS A 91 -0.02 15.38 2.98
N VAL A 92 0.91 14.52 2.58
CA VAL A 92 0.64 13.22 1.98
C VAL A 92 1.40 12.14 2.74
N ASP A 93 0.95 10.91 2.65
CA ASP A 93 1.65 9.76 3.23
C ASP A 93 1.69 8.57 2.26
N ARG A 94 2.49 7.57 2.59
CA ARG A 94 2.66 6.35 1.80
C ARG A 94 3.06 5.17 2.66
N PHE A 95 2.65 3.98 2.22
CA PHE A 95 3.18 2.69 2.69
C PHE A 95 4.04 2.03 1.60
N GLY A 96 5.28 1.66 1.94
CA GLY A 96 6.28 1.03 1.07
C GLY A 96 7.44 1.96 0.70
N SER A 97 8.38 1.44 -0.10
CA SER A 97 9.60 2.14 -0.50
C SER A 97 9.35 3.47 -1.22
N GLU A 98 10.30 4.39 -1.04
CA GLU A 98 10.36 5.72 -1.68
C GLU A 98 10.58 5.66 -3.20
N TYR A 99 10.98 4.52 -3.76
CA TYR A 99 11.08 4.35 -5.21
C TYR A 99 9.71 4.24 -5.89
N GLY A 100 8.63 4.07 -5.13
CA GLY A 100 7.27 4.02 -5.67
C GLY A 100 6.63 5.39 -5.87
N THR A 101 5.60 5.44 -6.72
CA THR A 101 5.00 6.69 -7.22
C THR A 101 3.56 6.92 -6.76
N PHE A 102 3.08 6.25 -5.71
CA PHE A 102 1.70 6.40 -5.25
C PHE A 102 1.65 7.03 -3.86
N LEU A 103 0.91 8.12 -3.72
CA LEU A 103 0.73 8.82 -2.45
C LEU A 103 -0.76 8.86 -2.12
N SER A 104 -1.09 9.04 -0.85
CA SER A 104 -2.47 9.30 -0.41
C SER A 104 -2.52 10.58 0.42
N PRO A 105 -3.71 11.19 0.60
CA PRO A 105 -3.90 12.20 1.63
C PRO A 105 -3.43 11.65 2.98
N LYS A 106 -2.68 12.46 3.75
CA LYS A 106 -2.21 12.04 5.07
C LYS A 106 -3.38 11.57 5.93
N GLY A 107 -3.27 10.37 6.50
CA GLY A 107 -4.26 9.80 7.40
C GLY A 107 -5.31 8.91 6.73
N ALA A 108 -5.22 8.67 5.42
CA ALA A 108 -6.12 7.73 4.75
C ALA A 108 -6.01 6.32 5.39
N PRO A 109 -7.12 5.67 5.79
CA PRO A 109 -7.11 4.29 6.25
C PRO A 109 -6.43 3.34 5.26
N TYR A 110 -5.78 2.29 5.76
CA TYR A 110 -5.08 1.33 4.91
C TYR A 110 -6.01 0.60 3.95
N VAL A 111 -7.24 0.31 4.40
CA VAL A 111 -8.30 -0.34 3.59
C VAL A 111 -8.73 0.50 2.39
N GLU A 112 -8.59 1.83 2.49
CA GLU A 112 -8.95 2.75 1.41
C GLU A 112 -7.88 2.80 0.30
N ARG A 113 -6.69 2.24 0.56
CA ARG A 113 -5.54 2.26 -0.35
C ARG A 113 -5.41 1.01 -1.21
N ALA A 114 -6.18 -0.03 -0.90
CA ALA A 114 -6.16 -1.32 -1.59
C ALA A 114 -4.72 -1.85 -1.82
N LEU A 115 -3.89 -1.80 -0.78
CA LEU A 115 -2.49 -2.26 -0.80
C LEU A 115 -2.36 -3.71 -0.32
N PRO A 116 -1.37 -4.46 -0.83
CA PRO A 116 -1.12 -5.80 -0.36
C PRO A 116 -0.39 -5.79 1.00
N PRO A 117 -0.54 -6.84 1.82
CA PRO A 117 0.01 -6.90 3.18
C PRO A 117 1.49 -6.52 3.32
N GLN A 118 2.34 -6.92 2.36
CA GLN A 118 3.78 -6.63 2.37
C GLN A 118 4.12 -5.12 2.45
N ASN A 119 3.19 -4.23 2.06
CA ASN A 119 3.43 -2.79 2.16
C ASN A 119 3.51 -2.29 3.62
N LEU A 120 3.11 -3.13 4.60
CA LEU A 120 3.29 -2.88 6.03
C LEU A 120 4.62 -3.42 6.58
N ASP A 121 5.49 -3.97 5.74
CA ASP A 121 6.79 -4.48 6.19
C ASP A 121 7.76 -3.34 6.47
N THR A 122 8.62 -3.53 7.48
CA THR A 122 9.75 -2.63 7.71
C THR A 122 10.90 -3.06 6.83
N SER A 123 11.36 -2.19 5.92
CA SER A 123 12.51 -2.48 5.09
C SER A 123 13.78 -2.54 5.93
N SER A 124 14.60 -3.59 5.74
CA SER A 124 15.93 -3.67 6.37
C SER A 124 16.88 -2.57 5.89
N SER A 125 16.64 -2.00 4.70
CA SER A 125 17.41 -0.89 4.15
C SER A 125 16.99 0.49 4.68
N ALA A 126 15.84 0.57 5.36
CA ALA A 126 15.28 1.82 5.88
C ALA A 126 14.56 1.57 7.23
N PRO A 127 15.26 1.02 8.24
CA PRO A 127 14.67 0.62 9.51
C PRO A 127 14.10 1.80 10.33
N GLU A 128 14.50 3.03 10.02
CA GLU A 128 13.99 4.26 10.64
C GLU A 128 12.55 4.60 10.22
N TYR A 129 12.02 3.95 9.18
CA TYR A 129 10.64 4.08 8.73
C TYR A 129 9.87 2.76 8.97
N PRO A 130 9.44 2.50 10.22
CA PRO A 130 8.77 1.26 10.55
C PRO A 130 7.44 1.12 9.80
N ASN A 131 7.12 -0.12 9.46
CA ASN A 131 5.93 -0.52 8.71
C ASN A 131 5.87 0.05 7.29
N GLY A 132 7.02 0.47 6.75
CA GLY A 132 7.12 1.13 5.45
C GLY A 132 6.34 2.44 5.40
N TYR A 133 6.04 3.07 6.54
CA TYR A 133 5.19 4.25 6.58
C TYR A 133 6.01 5.54 6.51
N HIS A 134 5.68 6.37 5.53
CA HIS A 134 6.33 7.66 5.29
C HIS A 134 5.31 8.78 5.23
N VAL A 135 5.66 9.94 5.79
CA VAL A 135 4.85 11.16 5.71
C VAL A 135 5.69 12.25 5.05
N TYR A 136 5.08 12.96 4.11
CA TYR A 136 5.71 14.03 3.36
C TYR A 136 4.89 15.30 3.45
N GLU A 137 5.58 16.43 3.37
CA GLU A 137 4.97 17.74 3.15
C GLU A 137 5.45 18.26 1.80
N VAL A 138 4.50 18.76 1.00
CA VAL A 138 4.81 19.37 -0.30
C VAL A 138 5.55 20.68 -0.07
N VAL A 139 6.80 20.75 -0.53
CA VAL A 139 7.66 21.94 -0.37
C VAL A 139 7.69 22.85 -1.60
N LYS A 140 7.17 22.35 -2.72
CA LYS A 140 7.02 23.10 -3.96
C LYS A 140 5.83 22.52 -4.70
N ALA A 141 4.93 23.37 -5.19
CA ALA A 141 3.77 22.88 -5.91
C ALA A 141 4.15 22.05 -7.14
N PHE A 142 3.46 20.91 -7.35
CA PHE A 142 3.65 20.05 -8.52
C PHE A 142 2.32 19.40 -8.95
N ASP A 143 2.26 19.00 -10.21
CA ASP A 143 1.09 18.35 -10.79
C ASP A 143 1.10 16.84 -10.53
N VAL A 144 -0.07 16.32 -10.20
CA VAL A 144 -0.36 14.89 -10.02
C VAL A 144 -1.59 14.51 -10.83
N VAL A 145 -1.69 13.22 -11.14
CA VAL A 145 -2.97 12.60 -11.48
C VAL A 145 -3.61 12.14 -10.17
N GLN A 146 -4.84 12.58 -9.93
CA GLN A 146 -5.64 12.22 -8.76
C GLN A 146 -6.89 11.47 -9.18
N GLY A 147 -7.28 10.46 -8.40
CA GLY A 147 -8.54 9.75 -8.59
C GLY A 147 -8.84 8.78 -7.45
N PRO A 148 -10.07 8.26 -7.37
CA PRO A 148 -10.45 7.20 -6.45
C PRO A 148 -9.73 5.89 -6.74
N ILE A 149 -9.33 5.19 -5.69
CA ILE A 149 -8.64 3.89 -5.74
C ILE A 149 -9.67 2.77 -5.93
N ALA A 150 -9.42 1.86 -6.87
CA ALA A 150 -10.23 0.68 -7.10
C ALA A 150 -10.13 -0.33 -5.95
N PRO A 151 -11.21 -1.07 -5.64
CA PRO A 151 -11.13 -2.20 -4.72
C PRO A 151 -10.13 -3.23 -5.23
N TRP A 152 -9.19 -3.65 -4.38
CA TRP A 152 -8.18 -4.64 -4.75
C TRP A 152 -7.59 -5.32 -3.51
N PHE A 153 -6.90 -6.46 -3.69
CA PHE A 153 -6.33 -7.26 -2.59
C PHE A 153 -7.32 -7.57 -1.45
N GLY A 154 -8.60 -7.75 -1.80
CA GLY A 154 -9.69 -8.00 -0.87
C GLY A 154 -10.15 -6.77 -0.06
N GLN A 155 -9.56 -5.59 -0.28
CA GLN A 155 -9.92 -4.36 0.40
C GLN A 155 -10.85 -3.49 -0.47
N PRO A 156 -11.70 -2.66 0.16
CA PRO A 156 -12.68 -1.86 -0.57
C PRO A 156 -12.05 -0.74 -1.43
N GLY A 157 -10.85 -0.28 -1.12
CA GLY A 157 -10.30 0.91 -1.78
C GLY A 157 -11.20 2.13 -1.50
N GLY A 158 -11.36 2.99 -2.51
CA GLY A 158 -12.26 4.15 -2.43
C GLY A 158 -11.61 5.41 -1.85
N GLY A 159 -10.40 5.32 -1.30
CA GLY A 159 -9.59 6.49 -0.97
C GLY A 159 -9.14 7.23 -2.23
N SER A 160 -8.56 8.42 -2.05
CA SER A 160 -7.87 9.13 -3.15
C SER A 160 -6.40 8.72 -3.22
N GLN A 161 -5.90 8.52 -4.44
CA GLN A 161 -4.46 8.44 -4.70
C GLN A 161 -3.96 9.63 -5.50
N TYR A 162 -2.69 9.95 -5.32
CA TYR A 162 -1.94 10.92 -6.13
C TYR A 162 -0.77 10.21 -6.81
N VAL A 163 -0.72 10.32 -8.14
CA VAL A 163 0.34 9.78 -8.99
C VAL A 163 1.11 10.96 -9.60
N PRO A 164 2.33 11.27 -9.14
CA PRO A 164 3.12 12.38 -9.63
C PRO A 164 3.78 12.05 -10.98
N PHE A 165 3.87 13.06 -11.86
CA PHE A 165 4.71 12.96 -13.07
C PHE A 165 6.22 12.98 -12.73
N ARG A 166 6.60 13.66 -11.64
CA ARG A 166 7.93 13.73 -11.02
C ARG A 166 7.80 13.98 -9.51
N ILE A 167 8.60 13.31 -8.68
CA ILE A 167 8.55 13.44 -7.21
C ILE A 167 9.38 14.65 -6.74
N LEU A 168 8.77 15.59 -6.01
CA LEU A 168 9.42 16.76 -5.38
C LEU A 168 8.96 16.91 -3.92
N LEU A 169 9.30 15.92 -3.08
CA LEU A 169 8.87 15.84 -1.67
C LEU A 169 10.05 15.86 -0.71
N LYS A 170 9.81 16.28 0.54
CA LYS A 170 10.74 16.07 1.67
C LYS A 170 10.05 15.22 2.74
N CYS A 171 10.76 14.26 3.32
CA CYS A 171 10.29 13.52 4.50
C CYS A 171 10.02 14.50 5.64
N SER A 172 8.83 14.42 6.22
CA SER A 172 8.52 15.07 7.50
C SER A 172 9.01 14.16 8.62
N ALA A 173 9.79 14.73 9.54
CA ALA A 173 10.02 14.12 10.85
C ALA A 173 8.73 14.09 11.68
#